data_AF-A0A7H8N265-F1
#
_entry.id   AF-A0A7H8N265-F1
#
_cell.length_a   1.000
_cell.length_b   1.000
_cell.length_c   1.000
_cell.angle_alpha   90.00
_cell.angle_beta   90.00
_cell.angle_gamma   90.00
#
_symmetry.space_group_name_H-M   'P 1'
#
loop_
_entity.id
_entity.type
_entity.pdbx_description
1 polymer ?
#
loop_
_entity_poly.entity_id
_entity_poly.type
_entity_poly.pdbx_seq_one_letter_code
_entity_poly.pdbx_strand_id
1 'polypeptide(L)'
;MGRGNAGELISQEQAFAVAEVMQALASPARVQILDRLLRSSCPVGELAAEVGMEQNTVSNHLRMLRHLGLVAGHREGRRVLYSLHDDHVATLIEQALTHVGHHRPAAASGAMTRRAG
;
A
#
# COMPACT_ATOMS: atom_id res chain seq x y z
N MET A 1 2.16 14.68 -18.61
CA MET A 1 0.71 14.53 -18.39
C MET A 1 0.32 15.24 -17.10
N GLY A 2 -0.71 16.11 -17.15
CA GLY A 2 -1.56 16.50 -16.02
C GLY A 2 -0.93 17.23 -14.82
N ARG A 3 -0.43 18.48 -14.98
CA ARG A 3 -0.51 19.41 -13.85
C ARG A 3 -1.99 19.76 -13.67
N GLY A 4 -2.64 19.13 -12.68
CA GLY A 4 -4.00 19.46 -12.27
C GLY A 4 -4.11 20.96 -12.02
N ASN A 5 -5.22 21.51 -12.49
CA ASN A 5 -5.60 22.92 -12.52
C ASN A 5 -5.14 23.69 -11.25
N ALA A 6 -4.12 24.54 -11.38
CA ALA A 6 -3.72 25.46 -10.31
C ALA A 6 -4.78 26.56 -10.20
N GLY A 7 -5.89 26.29 -9.49
CA GLY A 7 -6.90 27.31 -9.19
C GLY A 7 -8.32 26.83 -8.91
N GLU A 8 -8.66 25.56 -9.14
CA GLU A 8 -10.05 25.09 -8.98
C GLU A 8 -10.13 23.95 -7.96
N LEU A 9 -11.11 24.04 -7.05
CA LEU A 9 -11.40 22.97 -6.11
C LEU A 9 -11.78 21.71 -6.89
N ILE A 10 -11.29 20.55 -6.44
CA ILE A 10 -11.67 19.26 -7.03
C ILE A 10 -13.19 19.05 -6.91
N SER A 11 -13.77 18.30 -7.85
CA SER A 11 -15.20 17.99 -7.79
C SER A 11 -15.52 17.09 -6.60
N GLN A 12 -16.78 17.09 -6.16
CA GLN A 12 -17.23 16.22 -5.07
C GLN A 12 -17.02 14.73 -5.41
N GLU A 13 -17.24 14.34 -6.67
CA GLU A 13 -16.98 12.99 -7.17
C GLU A 13 -15.49 12.61 -7.05
N GLN A 14 -14.60 13.51 -7.48
CA GLN A 14 -13.15 13.30 -7.33
C GLN A 14 -12.74 13.18 -5.86
N ALA A 15 -13.29 14.03 -4.98
CA ALA A 15 -13.03 13.98 -3.56
C ALA A 15 -13.46 12.64 -2.93
N PHE A 16 -14.65 12.13 -3.30
CA PHE A 16 -15.11 10.81 -2.86
C PHE A 16 -14.21 9.68 -3.36
N ALA A 17 -13.87 9.66 -4.65
CA ALA A 17 -13.00 8.62 -5.21
C ALA A 17 -11.62 8.60 -4.54
N VAL A 18 -11.02 9.78 -4.31
CA VAL A 18 -9.76 9.89 -3.57
C VAL A 18 -9.92 9.40 -2.14
N ALA A 19 -11.00 9.79 -1.44
CA ALA A 19 -11.24 9.35 -0.07
C ALA A 19 -11.39 7.82 0.05
N GLU A 20 -12.04 7.15 -0.91
CA GLU A 20 -12.14 5.69 -0.93
C GLU A 20 -10.77 5.01 -1.06
N VAL A 21 -9.92 5.51 -1.96
CA VAL A 21 -8.54 5.04 -2.09
C VAL A 21 -7.78 5.25 -0.78
N MET A 22 -7.86 6.45 -0.19
CA MET A 22 -7.19 6.76 1.07
C MET A 22 -7.70 5.90 2.23
N GLN A 23 -8.99 5.59 2.27
CA GLN A 23 -9.60 4.70 3.26
C GLN A 23 -9.07 3.26 3.13
N ALA A 24 -8.80 2.81 1.90
CA ALA A 24 -8.08 1.55 1.68
C ALA A 24 -6.62 1.65 2.16
N LEU A 25 -5.93 2.76 1.97
CA LEU A 25 -4.56 2.91 2.47
C LEU A 25 -4.48 3.08 4.01
N ALA A 26 -5.57 3.44 4.68
CA ALA A 26 -5.65 3.61 6.13
C ALA A 26 -5.59 2.28 6.95
N SER A 27 -4.97 1.22 6.41
CA SER A 27 -4.72 -0.05 7.13
C SER A 27 -3.25 -0.43 7.04
N PRO A 28 -2.56 -0.64 8.18
CA PRO A 28 -1.16 -1.07 8.19
C PRO A 28 -0.90 -2.34 7.37
N ALA A 29 -1.77 -3.34 7.48
CA ALA A 29 -1.65 -4.59 6.73
C ALA A 29 -1.70 -4.37 5.21
N ARG A 30 -2.60 -3.49 4.74
CA ARG A 30 -2.71 -3.19 3.31
C ARG A 30 -1.52 -2.39 2.81
N VAL A 31 -1.00 -1.45 3.59
CA VAL A 31 0.24 -0.73 3.25
C VAL A 31 1.43 -1.69 3.18
N GLN A 32 1.55 -2.65 4.09
CA GLN A 32 2.61 -3.68 4.04
C GLN A 32 2.50 -4.58 2.80
N ILE A 33 1.28 -4.98 2.41
CA ILE A 33 1.06 -5.74 1.17
C ILE A 33 1.50 -4.92 -0.04
N LEU A 34 1.11 -3.64 -0.13
CA LEU A 34 1.48 -2.77 -1.25
C LEU A 34 2.99 -2.51 -1.30
N ASP A 35 3.62 -2.25 -0.15
CA ASP A 35 5.09 -2.14 -0.02
C ASP A 35 5.79 -3.41 -0.50
N ARG A 36 5.25 -4.59 -0.19
CA ARG A 36 5.79 -5.84 -0.70
C ARG A 36 5.67 -5.96 -2.21
N LEU A 37 4.55 -5.53 -2.78
CA LEU A 37 4.32 -5.57 -4.22
C LEU A 37 5.12 -4.53 -5.01
N LEU A 38 5.65 -3.48 -4.37
CA LEU A 38 6.63 -2.57 -4.99
C LEU A 38 7.90 -3.32 -5.42
N ARG A 39 8.35 -4.30 -4.63
CA ARG A 39 9.61 -5.02 -4.88
C ARG A 39 9.48 -6.00 -6.05
N SER A 40 8.40 -6.76 -6.08
CA SER A 40 8.13 -7.73 -7.14
C SER A 40 6.68 -8.22 -7.08
N SER A 41 6.18 -8.72 -8.20
CA SER A 41 4.97 -9.54 -8.18
C SER A 41 5.22 -10.87 -7.44
N CYS A 42 4.19 -11.38 -6.77
CA CYS A 42 4.28 -12.65 -6.04
C CYS A 42 2.89 -13.26 -5.79
N PRO A 43 2.79 -14.59 -5.54
CA PRO A 43 1.54 -15.23 -5.21
C PRO A 43 1.08 -14.89 -3.77
N VAL A 44 -0.22 -15.03 -3.52
CA VAL A 44 -0.82 -14.72 -2.22
C VAL A 44 -0.21 -15.47 -1.04
N GLY A 45 0.31 -16.69 -1.26
CA GLY A 45 0.96 -17.48 -0.21
C GLY A 45 2.29 -16.88 0.25
N GLU A 46 3.07 -16.31 -0.68
CA GLU A 46 4.32 -15.61 -0.36
C GLU A 46 4.02 -14.29 0.35
N LEU A 47 3.03 -13.52 -0.14
CA LEU A 47 2.55 -12.32 0.56
C LEU A 47 2.18 -12.62 2.00
N ALA A 48 1.38 -13.66 2.22
CA ALA A 48 0.93 -14.10 3.55
C ALA A 48 2.10 -14.43 4.49
N ALA A 49 3.09 -15.17 3.99
CA ALA A 49 4.28 -15.50 4.77
C ALA A 49 5.09 -14.26 5.15
N GLU A 50 5.27 -13.31 4.23
CA GLU A 50 6.10 -12.13 4.45
C GLU A 50 5.44 -11.07 5.34
N VAL A 51 4.13 -10.87 5.22
CA VAL A 51 3.41 -9.92 6.09
C VAL A 51 2.98 -10.56 7.42
N GLY A 52 3.26 -11.85 7.63
CA GLY A 52 2.96 -12.58 8.87
C GLY A 52 1.46 -12.74 9.13
N MET A 53 0.67 -12.97 8.08
CA MET A 53 -0.79 -13.07 8.16
C MET A 53 -1.32 -14.33 7.51
N GLU A 54 -2.49 -14.79 7.95
CA GLU A 54 -3.19 -15.90 7.31
C GLU A 54 -3.54 -15.60 5.85
N GLN A 55 -3.39 -16.60 4.98
CA GLN A 55 -3.63 -16.45 3.54
C GLN A 55 -5.06 -16.00 3.20
N ASN A 56 -6.06 -16.43 3.98
CA ASN A 56 -7.45 -15.97 3.81
C ASN A 56 -7.57 -14.46 4.08
N THR A 57 -6.90 -13.97 5.12
CA THR A 57 -6.90 -12.54 5.48
C THR A 57 -6.22 -11.71 4.38
N VAL A 58 -5.06 -12.15 3.88
CA VAL A 58 -4.39 -11.48 2.75
C VAL A 58 -5.24 -11.53 1.48
N SER A 59 -5.92 -12.64 1.19
CA SER A 59 -6.83 -12.76 0.05
C SER A 59 -7.99 -11.75 0.13
N ASN A 60 -8.52 -11.52 1.33
CA ASN A 60 -9.57 -10.52 1.57
C ASN A 60 -9.04 -9.09 1.35
N HIS A 61 -7.83 -8.79 1.82
CA HIS A 61 -7.17 -7.51 1.54
C HIS A 61 -6.93 -7.30 0.04
N LEU A 62 -6.39 -8.30 -0.66
CA LEU A 62 -6.15 -8.24 -2.10
C LEU A 62 -7.44 -8.07 -2.90
N ARG A 63 -8.56 -8.67 -2.48
CA ARG A 63 -9.87 -8.47 -3.13
C ARG A 63 -10.32 -7.02 -3.06
N MET A 64 -10.21 -6.39 -1.88
CA MET A 64 -10.54 -4.98 -1.68
C MET A 64 -9.61 -4.06 -2.48
N LEU A 65 -8.29 -4.29 -2.37
CA LEU A 65 -7.29 -3.50 -3.11
C LEU A 65 -7.51 -3.60 -4.63
N ARG A 66 -7.87 -4.79 -5.13
CA ARG A 66 -8.16 -5.01 -6.54
C ARG A 66 -9.44 -4.31 -6.98
N HIS A 67 -10.48 -4.30 -6.14
CA HIS A 67 -11.73 -3.61 -6.44
C HIS A 67 -11.51 -2.10 -6.63
N LEU A 68 -10.58 -1.52 -5.87
CA LEU A 68 -10.20 -0.11 -5.95
C LEU A 68 -9.07 0.17 -6.96
N GLY A 69 -8.68 -0.80 -7.79
CA GLY A 69 -7.64 -0.62 -8.79
C GLY A 69 -6.24 -0.38 -8.24
N LEU A 70 -5.94 -0.82 -7.01
CA LEU A 70 -4.60 -0.66 -6.40
C LEU A 70 -3.67 -1.83 -6.72
N VAL A 71 -4.23 -3.01 -6.98
CA VAL A 71 -3.47 -4.21 -7.36
C VAL A 71 -4.11 -4.89 -8.57
N ALA A 72 -3.27 -5.55 -9.35
CA ALA A 72 -3.68 -6.45 -10.42
C ALA A 72 -3.34 -7.90 -10.05
N GLY A 73 -4.09 -8.85 -10.59
CA GLY A 73 -3.83 -10.28 -10.45
C GLY A 73 -3.76 -10.94 -11.82
N HIS A 74 -2.63 -11.57 -12.12
CA HIS A 74 -2.40 -12.30 -13.37
C HIS A 74 -2.23 -13.79 -13.10
N ARG A 75 -2.86 -14.65 -13.92
CA ARG A 75 -2.70 -16.10 -13.78
C ARG A 75 -1.43 -16.55 -14.46
N GLU A 76 -0.54 -17.18 -13.70
CA GLU A 76 0.66 -17.82 -14.20
C GLU A 76 0.60 -19.32 -13.85
N GLY A 77 0.30 -20.14 -14.86
CA GLY A 77 0.03 -21.56 -14.69
C GLY A 77 -1.14 -21.83 -13.73
N ARG A 78 -0.84 -22.43 -12.57
CA ARG A 78 -1.84 -22.76 -11.53
C ARG A 78 -1.98 -21.71 -10.44
N ARG A 79 -1.15 -20.66 -10.46
CA ARG A 79 -1.09 -19.64 -9.41
C ARG A 79 -1.57 -18.29 -9.96
N VAL A 80 -1.99 -17.40 -9.05
CA VAL A 80 -2.24 -16.00 -9.37
C VAL A 80 -1.10 -15.19 -8.76
N LEU A 81 -0.36 -14.48 -9.61
CA LEU A 81 0.61 -13.48 -9.18
C LEU A 81 -0.09 -12.14 -9.03
N TYR A 82 0.17 -11.47 -7.92
CA TYR A 82 -0.31 -10.12 -7.67
C TYR A 82 0.82 -9.13 -7.92
N SER A 83 0.47 -7.96 -8.46
CA SER A 83 1.34 -6.81 -8.65
C SER A 83 0.57 -5.54 -8.29
N LEU A 84 1.26 -4.42 -8.15
CA LEU A 84 0.59 -3.12 -8.20
C LEU A 84 -0.12 -2.96 -9.55
N HIS A 85 -1.18 -2.16 -9.57
CA HIS A 85 -1.98 -1.96 -10.77
C HIS A 85 -1.21 -1.21 -11.86
N ASP A 86 -0.51 -0.14 -11.48
CA ASP A 86 0.29 0.69 -12.36
C ASP A 86 1.38 1.45 -11.58
N ASP A 87 2.19 2.24 -12.32
CA ASP A 87 3.26 3.07 -11.76
C ASP A 87 2.73 4.23 -10.90
N HIS A 88 1.46 4.63 -11.05
CA HIS A 88 0.88 5.71 -10.24
C HIS A 88 0.63 5.23 -8.81
N VAL A 89 0.16 3.99 -8.64
CA VAL A 89 0.05 3.36 -7.31
C VAL A 89 1.44 3.22 -6.69
N ALA A 90 2.45 2.81 -7.46
CA ALA A 90 3.82 2.69 -6.95
C ALA A 90 4.34 4.03 -6.41
N THR A 91 4.22 5.08 -7.24
CA THR A 91 4.61 6.45 -6.88
C THR A 91 3.87 6.93 -5.62
N LEU A 92 2.57 6.66 -5.50
CA LEU A 92 1.78 7.07 -4.33
C LEU A 92 2.33 6.48 -3.03
N ILE A 93 2.67 5.20 -3.01
CA ILE A 93 3.20 4.53 -1.81
C ILE A 93 4.61 5.03 -1.47
N GLU A 94 5.46 5.21 -2.47
CA GLU A 94 6.81 5.77 -2.28
C GLU A 94 6.77 7.20 -1.72
N GLN A 95 5.86 8.04 -2.22
CA GLN A 95 5.66 9.39 -1.71
C GLN A 95 5.15 9.37 -0.26
N ALA A 96 4.22 8.48 0.08
CA ALA A 96 3.74 8.33 1.45
C ALA A 96 4.86 7.90 2.42
N LEU A 97 5.70 6.95 2.03
CA LEU A 97 6.86 6.51 2.82
C LEU A 97 7.88 7.64 3.01
N THR A 98 8.18 8.37 1.93
CA THR A 98 9.08 9.54 1.95
C THR A 98 8.55 10.63 2.89
N HIS A 99 7.25 10.91 2.84
CA HIS A 99 6.60 11.90 3.70
C HIS A 99 6.73 11.52 5.19
N VAL A 100 6.46 10.27 5.55
CA VAL A 100 6.66 9.79 6.94
C VAL A 100 8.12 9.93 7.38
N GLY A 101 9.08 9.69 6.47
CA GLY A 101 10.50 9.88 6.74
C GLY A 101 10.88 11.33 7.05
N HIS A 102 10.26 12.31 6.38
CA HIS A 102 10.48 13.73 6.62
C HIS A 102 9.77 14.27 7.87
N HIS A 103 8.61 13.68 8.23
CA HIS A 103 7.77 14.14 9.33
C HIS A 103 7.92 13.36 10.63
N ARG A 104 8.76 12.31 10.68
CA ARG A 104 9.15 11.68 11.95
C ARG A 104 10.21 12.57 12.63
N PRO A 105 9.89 13.35 13.67
CA PRO A 105 10.94 14.03 14.43
C PRO A 105 11.90 12.96 14.96
N ALA A 106 13.20 13.27 14.99
CA ALA A 106 14.30 12.37 15.34
C ALA A 106 14.23 11.75 16.77
N ALA A 107 13.12 11.87 17.48
CA ALA A 107 12.94 11.51 18.88
C ALA A 107 12.43 10.07 19.12
N ALA A 108 12.62 9.14 18.18
CA ALA A 108 12.34 7.71 18.40
C ALA A 108 13.58 6.81 18.20
N SER A 109 14.78 7.39 18.26
CA SER A 109 16.05 6.65 18.17
C SER A 109 16.77 6.50 19.53
N GLY A 110 16.01 6.51 20.63
CA GLY A 110 16.58 6.51 21.99
C GLY A 110 15.70 5.83 23.03
N ALA A 111 15.40 4.54 22.86
CA ALA A 111 14.86 3.71 23.94
C ALA A 111 15.19 2.23 23.72
N MET A 112 16.47 1.91 23.54
CA MET A 112 16.97 0.56 23.78
C MET A 112 18.32 0.66 24.49
N THR A 113 18.28 1.11 25.73
CA THR A 113 19.38 0.92 26.67
C THR A 113 18.76 0.72 28.05
N ARG A 114 19.17 -0.37 28.70
CA ARG A 114 18.94 -0.77 30.10
C ARG A 114 17.56 -1.44 30.32
N ARG A 115 17.45 -2.67 30.82
CA ARG A 115 18.24 -3.31 31.88
C ARG A 115 18.42 -4.82 31.65
N ALA A 116 19.67 -5.26 31.82
CA ALA A 116 19.97 -6.50 32.52
C ALA A 116 19.61 -6.31 34.01
N GLY A 117 19.05 -7.35 34.62
CA GLY A 117 18.69 -7.45 36.02
C GLY A 117 18.04 -8.80 36.26
#